data_AF-A0A9X3MKS5-F1
#
_entry.id   AF-A0A9X3MKS5-F1
#
_cell.length_a   1.000
_cell.length_b   1.000
_cell.length_c   1.000
_cell.angle_alpha   90.00
_cell.angle_beta   90.00
_cell.angle_gamma   90.00
#
_symmetry.space_group_name_H-M   'P 1'
#
loop_
_entity.id
_entity.type
_entity.pdbx_description
1 polymer ?
#
loop_
_entity_poly.entity_id
_entity_poly.type
_entity_poly.pdbx_seq_one_letter_code
_entity_poly.pdbx_strand_id
1 'polypeptide(L)'
;MYKRYIAQIIFALSLLISAPSWAESEEAAPKLAYFTLEPDLTTNFYTKGNKLGYVQVRIDIMVMSQQDLAVVEHHQPLIRDAVIELLGKQTEDTIKSLSGREDLRKTLVKELNETLLPETGKTIIADLLFTKYLYQ
;
A
#
# COMPACT_ATOMS: atom_id res chain seq x y z
N MET A 1 38.53 -60.45 13.22
CA MET A 1 37.40 -60.00 14.06
C MET A 1 37.17 -58.48 14.01
N TYR A 2 38.17 -57.64 13.69
CA TYR A 2 38.08 -56.17 13.68
C TYR A 2 37.23 -55.54 12.56
N LYS A 3 37.04 -56.21 11.41
CA LYS A 3 36.29 -55.67 10.26
C LYS A 3 34.80 -55.39 10.54
N ARG A 4 34.17 -56.09 11.49
CA ARG A 4 32.76 -55.89 11.87
C ARG A 4 32.55 -54.60 12.69
N TYR A 5 33.53 -54.24 13.53
CA TYR A 5 33.46 -53.02 14.35
C TYR A 5 33.69 -51.76 13.51
N ILE A 6 34.54 -51.84 12.48
CA ILE A 6 34.78 -50.72 11.55
C ILE A 6 33.49 -50.33 10.81
N ALA A 7 32.70 -51.31 10.36
CA ALA A 7 31.42 -51.05 9.71
C ALA A 7 30.39 -50.38 10.66
N GLN A 8 30.37 -50.79 11.93
CA GLN A 8 29.49 -50.20 12.95
C GLN A 8 29.90 -48.76 13.31
N ILE A 9 31.20 -48.46 13.33
CA ILE A 9 31.73 -47.11 13.57
C ILE A 9 31.39 -46.18 12.41
N ILE A 10 31.50 -46.65 11.16
CA ILE A 10 31.14 -45.86 9.97
C ILE A 10 29.63 -45.57 9.95
N PHE A 11 28.80 -46.54 10.33
CA PHE A 11 27.35 -46.36 10.41
C PHE A 11 26.96 -45.35 11.51
N ALA A 12 27.58 -45.44 12.69
CA ALA A 12 27.36 -44.49 13.78
C ALA A 12 27.85 -43.06 13.43
N LEU A 13 28.93 -42.94 12.65
CA LEU A 13 29.45 -41.65 12.20
C LEU A 13 28.55 -40.99 11.14
N SER A 14 27.85 -41.77 10.32
CA SER A 14 26.90 -41.24 9.32
C SER A 14 25.64 -40.63 9.93
N LEU A 15 25.21 -41.12 11.10
CA LEU A 15 24.09 -40.54 11.85
C LEU A 15 24.42 -39.17 12.48
N LEU A 16 25.70 -38.91 12.79
CA LEU A 16 26.15 -37.63 13.35
C LEU A 16 26.25 -36.50 12.30
N ILE A 17 26.22 -36.83 11.00
CA ILE A 17 26.25 -35.85 9.90
C ILE A 17 24.83 -35.43 9.47
N SER A 18 23.80 -36.07 10.03
CA SER A 18 22.39 -35.71 9.83
C SER A 18 22.01 -34.50 10.69
N ALA A 19 22.67 -33.36 10.49
CA ALA A 19 22.22 -32.11 11.08
C ALA A 19 20.83 -31.77 10.50
N PRO A 20 19.86 -31.31 11.32
CA PRO A 20 18.63 -30.77 10.79
C PRO A 20 18.99 -29.57 9.91
N SER A 21 18.69 -29.66 8.61
CA SER A 21 18.71 -28.50 7.73
C SER A 21 17.79 -27.45 8.35
N TRP A 22 18.37 -26.39 8.89
CA TRP A 22 17.63 -25.21 9.28
C TRP A 22 17.10 -24.63 7.98
N ALA A 23 15.81 -24.83 7.73
CA ALA A 23 15.11 -24.12 6.69
C ALA A 23 15.21 -22.64 7.06
N GLU A 24 15.98 -21.90 6.26
CA GLU A 24 15.97 -20.45 6.26
C GLU A 24 14.52 -20.04 6.00
N SER A 25 13.82 -19.59 7.05
CA SER A 25 12.57 -18.90 6.86
C SER A 25 12.93 -17.64 6.08
N GLU A 26 12.71 -17.67 4.76
CA GLU A 26 12.60 -16.46 3.96
C GLU A 26 11.65 -15.55 4.74
N GLU A 27 12.20 -14.54 5.42
CA GLU A 27 11.43 -13.40 5.88
C GLU A 27 10.81 -12.84 4.61
N ALA A 28 9.57 -13.26 4.35
CA ALA A 28 8.85 -12.93 3.16
C ALA A 28 8.82 -11.41 3.09
N ALA A 29 9.60 -10.85 2.16
CA ALA A 29 9.65 -9.42 1.93
C ALA A 29 8.21 -8.88 1.89
N PRO A 30 7.94 -7.71 2.50
CA PRO A 30 6.59 -7.17 2.60
C PRO A 30 5.93 -7.16 1.22
N LYS A 31 4.94 -8.03 1.04
CA LYS A 31 4.22 -8.14 -0.23
C LYS A 31 3.28 -6.96 -0.33
N LEU A 32 3.69 -5.98 -1.14
CA LEU A 32 2.83 -4.86 -1.53
C LEU A 32 1.53 -5.39 -2.11
N ALA A 33 0.43 -4.76 -1.72
CA ALA A 33 -0.89 -5.08 -2.25
C ALA A 33 -1.60 -3.80 -2.68
N TYR A 34 -2.64 -3.95 -3.51
CA TYR A 34 -3.39 -2.83 -4.07
C TYR A 34 -4.87 -2.96 -3.75
N PHE A 35 -5.48 -1.87 -3.34
CA PHE A 35 -6.90 -1.75 -3.09
C PHE A 35 -7.49 -0.67 -3.99
N THR A 36 -8.42 -1.04 -4.88
CA THR A 36 -9.10 -0.08 -5.75
C THR A 36 -10.26 0.58 -5.00
N LEU A 37 -10.26 1.91 -4.98
CA LEU A 37 -11.28 2.70 -4.31
C LEU A 37 -12.50 2.87 -5.24
N GLU A 38 -13.48 1.97 -5.11
CA GLU A 38 -14.72 2.02 -5.89
C GLU A 38 -15.90 2.55 -5.06
N PRO A 39 -16.85 3.32 -5.66
CA PRO A 39 -16.82 3.84 -7.03
C PRO A 39 -15.89 5.06 -7.19
N ASP A 40 -15.66 5.48 -8.44
CA ASP A 40 -14.93 6.71 -8.79
C ASP A 40 -15.39 7.90 -7.92
N LEU A 41 -14.44 8.73 -7.48
CA LEU A 41 -14.71 9.92 -6.69
C LEU A 41 -14.92 11.12 -7.60
N THR A 42 -15.89 11.97 -7.27
CA THR A 42 -16.12 13.23 -7.98
C THR A 42 -16.29 14.35 -6.97
N THR A 43 -15.54 15.43 -7.15
CA THR A 43 -15.62 16.62 -6.30
C THR A 43 -15.36 17.88 -7.13
N ASN A 44 -15.67 19.04 -6.55
CA ASN A 44 -15.38 20.34 -7.12
C ASN A 44 -13.94 20.80 -6.80
N PHE A 45 -13.46 21.83 -7.50
CA PHE A 45 -12.23 22.55 -7.14
C PHE A 45 -12.36 24.04 -7.43
N TYR A 46 -11.45 24.86 -6.90
CA TYR A 46 -11.48 26.30 -7.08
C TYR A 46 -10.99 26.73 -8.46
N THR A 47 -11.84 27.44 -9.19
CA THR A 47 -11.57 28.04 -10.49
C THR A 47 -11.44 29.55 -10.38
N LYS A 48 -10.69 30.18 -11.29
CA LYS A 48 -10.56 31.65 -11.33
C LYS A 48 -11.82 32.37 -11.84
N GLY A 49 -12.71 31.66 -12.53
CA GLY A 49 -13.95 32.20 -13.12
C GLY A 49 -15.21 31.91 -12.30
N ASN A 50 -16.36 32.33 -12.84
CA ASN A 50 -17.68 32.17 -12.23
C ASN A 50 -18.29 30.75 -12.34
N LYS A 51 -17.53 29.75 -12.83
CA LYS A 51 -18.01 28.38 -13.05
C LYS A 51 -17.25 27.42 -12.16
N LEU A 52 -17.94 26.58 -11.41
CA LEU A 52 -17.32 25.52 -10.61
C LEU A 52 -16.65 24.49 -11.53
N GLY A 53 -15.38 24.17 -11.25
CA GLY A 53 -14.65 23.09 -11.90
C GLY A 53 -14.92 21.77 -11.20
N TYR A 54 -14.90 20.66 -11.95
CA TYR A 54 -15.12 19.32 -11.40
C TYR A 54 -13.96 18.39 -11.74
N VAL A 55 -13.58 17.54 -10.80
CA VAL A 55 -12.59 16.49 -11.01
C VAL A 55 -13.20 15.13 -10.64
N GLN A 56 -13.05 14.16 -11.55
CA GLN A 56 -13.39 12.76 -11.32
C GLN A 56 -12.11 11.92 -11.31
N VAL A 57 -11.88 11.20 -10.21
CA VAL A 57 -10.68 10.36 -10.03
C VAL A 57 -11.05 8.92 -9.70
N ARG A 58 -10.24 7.98 -10.21
CA ARG A 58 -10.16 6.60 -9.70
C ARG A 58 -8.79 6.42 -9.07
N ILE A 59 -8.80 5.82 -7.89
CA ILE A 59 -7.65 5.72 -7.02
C ILE A 59 -7.40 4.26 -6.66
N ASP A 60 -6.17 3.79 -6.85
CA ASP A 60 -5.69 2.53 -6.30
C ASP A 60 -4.70 2.83 -5.17
N ILE A 61 -4.99 2.32 -3.98
CA ILE A 61 -4.18 2.50 -2.78
C ILE A 61 -3.19 1.34 -2.69
N MET A 62 -1.89 1.66 -2.66
CA MET A 62 -0.83 0.68 -2.44
C MET A 62 -0.59 0.56 -0.92
N VAL A 63 -0.72 -0.65 -0.38
CA VAL A 63 -0.49 -0.94 1.03
C VAL A 63 0.81 -1.72 1.22
N MET A 64 1.46 -1.52 2.37
CA MET A 64 2.73 -2.17 2.70
C MET A 64 2.61 -3.69 2.87
N SER A 65 1.43 -4.19 3.25
CA SER A 65 1.19 -5.63 3.42
C SER A 65 -0.21 -6.04 3.00
N GLN A 66 -0.36 -7.28 2.54
CA GLN A 66 -1.66 -7.88 2.22
C GLN A 66 -2.65 -7.86 3.40
N GLN A 67 -2.16 -7.91 4.64
CA GLN A 67 -2.98 -7.91 5.85
C GLN A 67 -3.66 -6.55 6.08
N ASP A 68 -3.07 -5.48 5.55
CA ASP A 68 -3.60 -4.11 5.68
C ASP A 68 -4.75 -3.81 4.72
N LEU A 69 -5.01 -4.68 3.72
CA LEU A 69 -6.12 -4.50 2.79
C LEU A 69 -7.48 -4.46 3.50
N ALA A 70 -7.71 -5.37 4.46
CA ALA A 70 -8.96 -5.42 5.21
C ALA A 70 -9.17 -4.14 6.05
N VAL A 71 -8.07 -3.54 6.52
CA VAL A 71 -8.11 -2.27 7.25
C VAL A 71 -8.48 -1.12 6.31
N VAL A 72 -7.85 -1.05 5.13
CA VAL A 72 -8.18 -0.04 4.11
C VAL A 72 -9.64 -0.17 3.65
N GLU A 73 -10.12 -1.40 3.44
CA GLU A 73 -11.50 -1.68 3.07
C GLU A 73 -12.49 -1.25 4.18
N HIS A 74 -12.18 -1.55 5.44
CA HIS A 74 -13.01 -1.15 6.58
C HIS A 74 -13.10 0.38 6.73
N HIS A 75 -11.97 1.08 6.59
CA HIS A 75 -11.89 2.54 6.72
C HIS A 75 -12.13 3.28 5.39
N GLN A 76 -12.65 2.61 4.37
CA GLN A 76 -12.91 3.20 3.07
C GLN A 76 -13.71 4.52 3.13
N PRO A 77 -14.78 4.65 3.95
CA PRO A 77 -15.53 5.90 4.03
C PRO A 77 -14.67 7.10 4.46
N LEU A 78 -13.79 6.90 5.44
CA LEU A 78 -12.89 7.94 5.96
C LEU A 78 -11.85 8.34 4.90
N ILE A 79 -11.28 7.36 4.20
CA ILE A 79 -10.33 7.62 3.10
C ILE A 79 -11.00 8.42 1.99
N ARG A 80 -12.24 8.06 1.61
CA ARG A 80 -13.01 8.78 0.58
C ARG A 80 -13.26 10.24 0.97
N ASP A 81 -13.66 10.47 2.22
CA ASP A 81 -13.92 11.81 2.75
C ASP A 81 -12.67 12.70 2.67
N ALA A 82 -11.53 12.20 3.18
CA ALA A 82 -10.25 12.92 3.14
C ALA A 82 -9.81 13.25 1.70
N VAL A 83 -9.99 12.31 0.75
CA VAL A 83 -9.68 12.56 -0.67
C VAL A 83 -10.58 13.65 -1.25
N ILE A 84 -11.90 13.57 -1.01
CA ILE A 84 -12.88 14.54 -1.52
C ILE A 84 -12.57 15.94 -0.97
N GLU A 85 -12.27 16.04 0.32
CA GLU A 85 -11.95 17.30 0.98
C GLU A 85 -10.64 17.91 0.43
N LEU A 86 -9.58 17.10 0.32
CA LEU A 86 -8.29 17.58 -0.16
C LEU A 86 -8.37 18.04 -1.62
N LEU A 87 -9.00 17.27 -2.50
CA LEU A 87 -9.22 17.65 -3.90
C LEU A 87 -10.14 18.88 -4.01
N GLY A 88 -11.14 18.97 -3.14
CA GLY A 88 -12.06 20.10 -2.97
C GLY A 88 -11.37 21.45 -2.78
N LYS A 89 -10.24 21.43 -2.07
CA LYS A 89 -9.48 22.62 -1.70
C LYS A 89 -8.51 23.10 -2.79
N GLN A 90 -8.33 22.34 -3.87
CA GLN A 90 -7.30 22.63 -4.86
C GLN A 90 -7.70 23.72 -5.84
N THR A 91 -6.69 24.33 -6.44
CA THR A 91 -6.88 25.30 -7.52
C THR A 91 -6.87 24.61 -8.88
N GLU A 92 -7.49 25.26 -9.87
CA GLU A 92 -7.50 24.82 -11.26
C GLU A 92 -6.09 24.57 -11.83
N ASP A 93 -5.13 25.45 -11.53
CA ASP A 93 -3.74 25.32 -12.00
C ASP A 93 -3.08 24.06 -11.42
N THR A 94 -3.38 23.71 -10.16
CA THR A 94 -2.88 22.50 -9.50
C THR A 94 -3.50 21.24 -10.10
N ILE A 95 -4.82 21.23 -10.31
CA ILE A 95 -5.55 20.07 -10.86
C ILE A 95 -5.15 19.76 -12.31
N LYS A 96 -4.95 20.79 -13.13
CA LYS A 96 -4.65 20.63 -14.57
C LYS A 96 -3.17 20.40 -14.87
N SER A 97 -2.26 20.69 -13.94
CA SER A 97 -0.82 20.52 -14.14
C SER A 97 -0.33 19.12 -13.76
N LEU A 98 0.64 18.59 -14.52
CA LEU A 98 1.25 17.30 -14.22
C LEU A 98 2.02 17.32 -12.88
N SER A 99 2.76 18.40 -12.61
CA SER A 99 3.46 18.58 -11.34
C SER A 99 2.49 18.69 -10.17
N GLY A 100 1.41 19.46 -10.33
CA GLY A 100 0.37 19.57 -9.31
C GLY A 100 -0.28 18.23 -9.00
N ARG A 101 -0.57 17.39 -10.01
CA ARG A 101 -1.06 16.03 -9.79
C ARG A 101 -0.10 15.15 -8.99
N GLU A 102 1.20 15.21 -9.26
CA GLU A 102 2.20 14.45 -8.49
C GLU A 102 2.32 14.95 -7.06
N ASP A 103 2.27 16.26 -6.85
CA ASP A 103 2.29 16.86 -5.51
C ASP A 103 1.01 16.49 -4.73
N LEU A 104 -0.15 16.48 -5.39
CA LEU A 104 -1.41 16.02 -4.81
C LEU A 104 -1.35 14.56 -4.39
N ARG A 105 -0.77 13.68 -5.23
CA ARG A 105 -0.58 12.27 -4.89
C ARG A 105 0.22 12.12 -3.60
N LYS A 106 1.36 12.81 -3.49
CA LYS A 106 2.21 12.77 -2.29
C LYS A 106 1.48 13.34 -1.07
N THR A 107 0.76 14.44 -1.24
CA THR A 107 -0.01 15.08 -0.17
C THR A 107 -1.12 14.16 0.34
N LEU A 108 -1.84 13.49 -0.56
CA LEU A 108 -2.86 12.51 -0.21
C LEU A 108 -2.29 11.32 0.56
N VAL A 109 -1.16 10.75 0.12
CA VAL A 109 -0.52 9.64 0.85
C VAL A 109 -0.17 10.06 2.28
N LYS A 110 0.33 11.27 2.46
CA LYS A 110 0.61 11.82 3.78
C LYS A 110 -0.67 12.00 4.61
N GLU A 111 -1.65 12.72 4.06
CA GLU A 111 -2.92 13.04 4.73
C GLU A 111 -3.68 11.78 5.15
N LEU A 112 -3.74 10.78 4.27
CA LEU A 112 -4.42 9.52 4.54
C LEU A 112 -3.71 8.72 5.63
N ASN A 113 -2.38 8.69 5.65
CA ASN A 113 -1.66 8.07 6.74
C ASN A 113 -1.86 8.82 8.07
N GLU A 114 -1.84 10.15 8.06
CA GLU A 114 -2.11 10.97 9.26
C GLU A 114 -3.54 10.75 9.78
N THR A 115 -4.52 10.64 8.88
CA THR A 115 -5.93 10.41 9.21
C THR A 115 -6.19 9.00 9.73
N LEU A 116 -5.50 7.99 9.18
CA LEU A 116 -5.68 6.59 9.57
C LEU A 116 -4.86 6.21 10.81
N LEU A 117 -3.75 6.88 11.08
CA LEU A 117 -2.89 6.61 12.23
C LEU A 117 -3.64 6.49 13.58
N PRO A 118 -4.57 7.39 13.96
CA PRO A 118 -5.31 7.24 15.21
C PRO A 118 -6.22 6.01 15.24
N GLU A 119 -6.73 5.57 14.10
CA GLU A 119 -7.66 4.44 13.99
C GLU A 119 -6.93 3.08 13.92
N THR A 120 -5.77 3.05 13.27
CA THR A 120 -5.04 1.81 12.97
C THR A 120 -3.79 1.60 13.82
N GLY A 121 -3.29 2.68 14.44
CA GLY A 121 -2.05 2.68 15.22
C GLY A 121 -0.76 2.58 14.40
N LYS A 122 -0.83 2.53 13.06
CA LYS A 122 0.33 2.45 12.17
C LYS A 122 0.09 3.07 10.79
N THR A 123 1.15 3.49 10.11
CA THR A 123 1.09 3.92 8.71
C THR A 123 0.96 2.71 7.79
N ILE A 124 -0.14 2.60 7.06
CA ILE A 124 -0.44 1.43 6.21
C ILE A 124 -0.31 1.71 4.71
N ILE A 125 -0.46 2.97 4.29
CA ILE A 125 -0.45 3.36 2.87
C ILE A 125 0.99 3.62 2.46
N ALA A 126 1.50 2.81 1.53
CA ALA A 126 2.81 2.99 0.94
C ALA A 126 2.80 4.06 -0.15
N ASP A 127 1.81 4.00 -1.04
CA ASP A 127 1.61 4.98 -2.11
C ASP A 127 0.15 4.94 -2.61
N LEU A 128 -0.18 5.80 -3.56
CA LEU A 128 -1.48 5.93 -4.19
C LEU A 128 -1.32 6.17 -5.69
N LEU A 129 -2.13 5.51 -6.51
CA LEU A 129 -2.11 5.65 -7.96
C LEU A 129 -3.43 6.24 -8.45
N PHE A 130 -3.36 7.30 -9.24
CA PHE A 130 -4.51 7.81 -9.98
C PHE A 130 -4.65 7.04 -11.30
N THR A 131 -5.53 6.05 -11.36
CA THR A 131 -5.78 5.23 -12.57
C THR A 131 -6.78 5.86 -13.53
N LYS A 132 -7.59 6.81 -13.05
CA LYS A 132 -8.41 7.71 -13.86
C LYS A 132 -8.32 9.11 -13.28
N TYR A 133 -8.20 10.11 -14.13
CA TYR A 133 -8.12 11.52 -13.71
C TYR A 133 -8.72 12.39 -14.82
N LEU A 134 -9.98 12.77 -14.65
CA LEU A 134 -10.73 13.62 -15.58
C LEU A 134 -11.11 14.92 -14.89
N TYR A 135 -11.06 16.03 -15.60
CA TYR A 135 -11.52 17.32 -15.11
C TYR A 135 -12.37 18.03 -16.16
N GLN A 136 -13.29 18.87 -15.71
CA GLN A 136 -14.18 19.71 -16.53
C GLN A 136 -14.27 21.13 -16.00
#